data_AF-A0A2V3HGE3-F1
#
_entry.id   AF-A0A2V3HGE3-F1
#
_cell.length_a   1.000
_cell.length_b   1.000
_cell.length_c   1.000
_cell.angle_alpha   90.00
_cell.angle_beta   90.00
_cell.angle_gamma   90.00
#
_symmetry.space_group_name_H-M   'P 1'
#
loop_
_entity.id
_entity.type
_entity.pdbx_description
1 polymer ?
#
loop_
_entity_poly.entity_id
_entity_poly.type
_entity_poly.pdbx_seq_one_letter_code
_entity_poly.pdbx_strand_id
1 'polypeptide(L)'
;MTLEVRKMAKTSTKQKEQPENERNTTLIGWARQSRAGGALKISLHSEAVSNCHTYTTADGTSYVPLVISMAALRRVIDGEQTVTTVSQFQQN
;
A
#
# COMPACT_ATOMS: atom_id res chain seq x y z
N MET A 1 -42.34 -27.34 23.59
CA MET A 1 -41.11 -27.25 22.79
C MET A 1 -41.41 -26.37 21.60
N THR A 2 -41.06 -25.08 21.68
CA THR A 2 -41.15 -24.17 20.53
C THR A 2 -40.01 -23.16 20.68
N LEU A 3 -38.97 -23.33 19.88
CA LEU A 3 -37.81 -22.45 19.82
C LEU A 3 -38.11 -21.35 18.81
N GLU A 4 -38.17 -20.11 19.28
CA GLU A 4 -38.35 -18.92 18.46
C GLU A 4 -37.03 -18.58 17.75
N VAL A 5 -36.98 -18.76 16.43
CA VAL A 5 -35.80 -18.46 15.62
C VAL A 5 -35.77 -16.96 15.35
N ARG A 6 -34.99 -16.21 16.14
CA ARG A 6 -34.70 -14.80 15.87
C ARG A 6 -33.89 -14.68 14.57
N LYS A 7 -34.52 -14.11 13.53
CA LYS A 7 -33.82 -13.66 12.31
C LYS A 7 -32.88 -12.50 12.67
N MET A 8 -31.59 -12.77 12.80
CA MET A 8 -30.56 -11.73 12.83
C MET A 8 -30.37 -11.20 11.40
N ALA A 9 -30.74 -9.94 11.17
CA ALA A 9 -30.44 -9.23 9.94
C ALA A 9 -28.92 -9.10 9.77
N LYS A 10 -28.37 -9.62 8.66
CA LYS A 10 -26.97 -9.40 8.28
C LYS A 10 -26.82 -7.95 7.80
N THR A 11 -26.47 -7.05 8.70
CA THR A 11 -26.03 -5.71 8.33
C THR A 11 -24.61 -5.81 7.77
N SER A 12 -24.49 -5.91 6.45
CA SER A 12 -23.22 -5.77 5.75
C SER A 12 -22.75 -4.32 5.87
N THR A 13 -21.98 -4.04 6.91
CA THR A 13 -21.27 -2.76 7.02
C THR A 13 -20.26 -2.69 5.88
N LYS A 14 -20.61 -2.00 4.79
CA LYS A 14 -19.64 -1.50 3.81
C LYS A 14 -18.66 -0.62 4.59
N GLN A 15 -17.50 -1.16 4.94
CA GLN A 15 -16.35 -0.36 5.32
C GLN A 15 -16.07 0.55 4.12
N LYS A 16 -16.37 1.85 4.26
CA LYS A 16 -15.86 2.85 3.34
C LYS A 16 -14.34 2.84 3.56
N GLU A 17 -13.61 2.30 2.59
CA GLU A 17 -12.17 2.53 2.47
C GLU A 17 -11.96 4.03 2.52
N GLN A 18 -11.41 4.52 3.64
CA GLN A 18 -10.96 5.90 3.69
C GLN A 18 -9.78 5.99 2.71
N PRO A 19 -9.76 6.96 1.79
CA PRO A 19 -8.61 7.12 0.91
C PRO A 19 -7.39 7.31 1.80
N GLU A 20 -6.47 6.37 1.72
CA GLU A 20 -5.21 6.39 2.45
C GLU A 20 -4.56 7.75 2.16
N ASN A 21 -4.37 8.54 3.21
CA ASN A 21 -4.13 9.97 3.10
C ASN A 21 -2.76 10.20 2.47
N GLU A 22 -2.71 10.37 1.13
CA GLU A 22 -1.50 10.64 0.33
C GLU A 22 -0.64 11.81 0.85
N ARG A 23 -1.18 12.62 1.78
CA ARG A 23 -0.55 13.82 2.32
C ARG A 23 0.46 13.56 3.44
N ASN A 24 0.55 12.36 3.99
CA ASN A 24 1.47 12.06 5.10
C ASN A 24 2.30 10.80 4.79
N THR A 25 3.25 10.92 3.87
CA THR A 25 4.15 9.81 3.49
C THR A 25 5.60 10.19 3.63
N THR A 26 6.43 9.26 4.11
CA THR A 26 7.88 9.36 4.14
C THR A 26 8.45 8.74 2.86
N LEU A 27 9.33 9.44 2.15
CA LEU A 27 10.03 8.92 0.96
C LEU A 27 11.01 7.80 1.39
N ILE A 28 10.84 6.60 0.85
CA ILE A 28 11.67 5.42 1.15
C ILE A 28 12.50 4.98 -0.06
N GLY A 29 12.09 5.35 -1.27
CA GLY A 29 12.83 5.03 -2.47
C GLY A 29 12.12 5.43 -3.76
N TRP A 30 12.42 4.69 -4.83
CA TRP A 30 11.98 5.00 -6.18
C TRP A 30 11.57 3.77 -6.96
N ALA A 31 10.69 3.96 -7.93
CA ALA A 31 10.28 2.97 -8.90
C ALA A 31 10.47 3.50 -10.32
N ARG A 32 10.95 2.65 -11.23
CA ARG A 32 11.13 2.97 -12.66
C ARG A 32 10.93 1.73 -13.52
N GLN A 33 10.67 1.90 -14.81
CA GLN A 33 10.74 0.78 -15.75
C GLN A 33 12.14 0.14 -15.74
N SER A 34 12.16 -1.19 -15.79
CA SER A 34 13.37 -1.97 -16.02
C SER A 34 13.94 -1.66 -17.39
N ARG A 35 15.28 -1.65 -17.51
CA ARG A 35 15.97 -1.42 -18.79
C ARG A 35 15.69 -2.50 -19.83
N ALA A 36 15.39 -3.72 -19.38
CA ALA A 36 15.04 -4.83 -20.26
C ALA A 36 13.57 -4.79 -20.73
N GLY A 37 12.78 -3.80 -20.27
CA GLY A 37 11.33 -3.79 -20.45
C GLY A 37 10.62 -4.82 -19.58
N GLY A 38 9.27 -4.79 -19.60
CA GLY A 38 8.42 -5.83 -19.00
C GLY A 38 8.32 -5.88 -17.47
N ALA A 39 9.05 -5.03 -16.74
CA ALA A 39 9.00 -5.00 -15.28
C ALA A 39 9.19 -3.59 -14.71
N LEU A 40 8.66 -3.37 -13.51
CA LEU A 40 8.95 -2.20 -12.68
C LEU A 40 10.07 -2.55 -11.71
N LYS A 41 11.17 -1.81 -11.77
CA LYS A 41 12.26 -1.92 -10.80
C LYS A 41 12.01 -0.95 -9.65
N ILE A 42 12.02 -1.47 -8.43
CA ILE A 42 11.94 -0.70 -7.19
C ILE A 42 13.32 -0.68 -6.54
N SER A 43 13.71 0.47 -5.99
CA SER A 43 14.97 0.66 -5.28
C SER A 43 14.69 1.47 -4.02
N LEU A 44 15.02 0.90 -2.87
CA LEU A 44 14.80 1.50 -1.56
C LEU A 44 16.12 2.03 -1.01
N HIS A 45 16.08 3.12 -0.26
CA HIS A 45 17.20 3.53 0.59
C HIS A 45 17.46 2.43 1.61
N SER A 46 18.70 1.94 1.70
CA SER A 46 19.08 0.90 2.65
C SER A 46 18.78 1.28 4.10
N GLU A 47 19.01 2.55 4.45
CA GLU A 47 18.74 3.11 5.78
C GLU A 47 17.24 3.27 6.09
N ALA A 48 16.41 3.39 5.06
CA ALA A 48 14.97 3.54 5.26
C ALA A 48 14.33 2.20 5.64
N VAL A 49 14.87 1.07 5.15
CA VAL A 49 14.34 -0.28 5.42
C VAL A 49 14.38 -0.63 6.92
N SER A 50 15.41 -0.21 7.66
CA SER A 50 15.50 -0.46 9.11
C SER A 50 14.59 0.43 9.95
N ASN A 51 14.16 1.57 9.41
CA ASN A 51 13.38 2.59 10.11
C ASN A 51 11.90 2.59 9.72
N CYS A 52 11.48 1.68 8.82
CA CYS A 52 10.10 1.57 8.40
C CYS A 52 9.19 1.06 9.52
N HIS A 53 7.99 1.64 9.61
CA HIS A 53 6.91 1.06 10.38
C HIS A 53 6.52 -0.30 9.81
N THR A 54 6.13 -1.22 10.69
CA THR A 54 5.63 -2.54 10.30
C THR A 54 4.27 -2.81 10.90
N TYR A 55 3.47 -3.63 10.22
CA TYR A 55 2.30 -4.26 10.82
C TYR A 55 2.52 -5.78 10.84
N THR A 56 1.94 -6.44 11.84
CA THR A 56 2.05 -7.90 12.00
C THR A 56 0.70 -8.53 11.71
N THR A 57 0.68 -9.54 10.83
CA THR A 57 -0.50 -10.31 10.50
C THR A 57 -0.84 -11.33 11.59
N ALA A 58 -2.04 -11.90 11.53
CA ALA A 58 -2.52 -12.85 12.54
C ALA A 58 -1.66 -14.13 12.66
N ASP A 59 -0.89 -14.46 11.63
CA ASP A 59 0.06 -15.56 11.59
C ASP A 59 1.45 -15.20 12.17
N GLY A 60 1.65 -13.96 12.63
CA GLY A 60 2.89 -13.47 13.22
C GLY A 60 3.90 -12.90 12.22
N THR A 61 3.59 -12.84 10.92
CA THR A 61 4.49 -12.28 9.91
C THR A 61 4.44 -10.75 9.93
N SER A 62 5.60 -10.08 9.93
CA SER A 62 5.68 -8.61 9.91
C SER A 62 5.97 -8.09 8.50
N TYR A 63 5.25 -7.05 8.09
CA TYR A 63 5.35 -6.43 6.77
C TYR A 63 5.59 -4.93 6.87
N VAL A 64 6.34 -4.39 5.91
CA VAL A 64 6.50 -2.94 5.70
C VAL A 64 5.49 -2.49 4.63
N PRO A 65 4.49 -1.66 4.98
CA PRO A 65 3.57 -1.09 3.99
C PRO A 65 4.28 -0.01 3.17
N LEU A 66 4.26 -0.14 1.84
CA LEU A 66 4.82 0.80 0.86
C LEU A 66 3.77 1.19 -0.18
N VAL A 67 3.92 2.38 -0.73
CA VAL A 67 2.91 3.07 -1.53
C VAL A 67 3.57 3.77 -2.71
N ILE A 68 2.90 3.74 -3.85
CA ILE A 68 3.25 4.49 -5.04
C ILE A 68 1.96 5.14 -5.55
N SER A 69 1.99 6.43 -5.86
CA SER A 69 0.84 7.09 -6.50
C SER A 69 0.51 6.39 -7.82
N MET A 70 -0.74 5.94 -7.97
CA MET A 70 -1.21 5.28 -9.19
C MET A 70 -1.05 6.18 -10.43
N ALA A 71 -1.29 7.48 -10.28
CA ALA A 71 -1.11 8.44 -11.36
C ALA A 71 0.37 8.55 -11.78
N ALA A 72 1.28 8.64 -10.82
CA ALA A 72 2.71 8.72 -11.12
C ALA A 72 3.27 7.40 -11.68
N LEU A 73 2.78 6.26 -11.19
CA LEU A 73 3.14 4.95 -11.73
C LEU A 73 2.73 4.80 -13.20
N ARG A 74 1.52 5.24 -13.57
CA ARG A 74 1.06 5.23 -14.96
C ARG A 74 1.98 6.04 -15.87
N ARG A 75 2.32 7.27 -15.48
CA ARG A 75 3.29 8.09 -16.23
C ARG A 75 4.65 7.41 -16.41
N VAL A 76 5.08 6.61 -15.44
CA VAL A 76 6.30 5.81 -15.57
C VAL A 76 6.13 4.65 -16.55
N ILE A 77 4.98 3.99 -16.54
CA ILE A 77 4.66 2.89 -17.46
C ILE A 77 4.50 3.39 -18.90
N ASP A 78 3.91 4.57 -19.07
CA ASP A 78 3.66 5.18 -20.38
C ASP A 78 4.90 5.90 -20.94
N GLY A 79 6.01 5.92 -20.18
CA GLY A 79 7.27 6.55 -20.59
C GLY A 79 7.29 8.07 -20.47
N GLU A 80 6.23 8.68 -19.94
CA GLU A 80 6.16 10.13 -19.67
C GLU A 80 7.08 10.56 -18.52
N GLN A 81 7.36 9.66 -17.57
CA GLN A 81 8.30 9.88 -16.47
C GLN A 81 9.29 8.73 -16.37
N THR A 82 10.57 9.04 -16.15
CA THR A 82 11.60 8.00 -15.98
C THR A 82 11.48 7.28 -14.63
N VAL A 83 10.94 7.95 -13.61
CA VAL A 83 10.92 7.48 -12.21
C VAL A 83 9.74 8.08 -11.44
N THR A 84 9.25 7.33 -10.45
CA THR A 84 8.28 7.78 -9.44
C THR A 84 8.79 7.43 -8.03
N THR A 85 8.25 8.07 -7.01
CA THR A 85 8.59 7.81 -5.60
C THR A 85 7.90 6.55 -5.08
N VAL A 86 8.58 5.88 -4.15
CA VAL A 86 8.04 4.85 -3.27
C VAL A 86 8.11 5.40 -1.86
N SER A 87 6.99 5.39 -1.15
CA SER A 87 6.88 5.98 0.17
C SER A 87 6.11 5.07 1.13
N GLN A 88 6.19 5.37 2.42
CA GLN A 88 5.41 4.72 3.46
C GLN A 88 4.51 5.77 4.12
N PHE A 89 3.26 5.43 4.44
CA PHE A 89 2.42 6.32 5.25
C PHE A 89 3.01 6.49 6.65
N GLN A 90 3.07 7.74 7.09
CA GLN A 90 3.35 8.02 8.49
C GLN A 90 2.16 7.51 9.31
N GLN A 91 2.46 6.72 10.33
CA GLN A 91 1.45 6.31 11.29
C GLN A 91 1.07 7.54 12.13
N ASN A 92 -0.19 7.95 12.08
CA ASN A 92 -0.73 9.00 12.95
C ASN A 92 -0.82 8.52 14.39
#